data_AF-A0A7S0LWI4-F1
#
_entry.id   AF-A0A7S0LWI4-F1
#
_cell.length_a   1.000
_cell.length_b   1.000
_cell.length_c   1.000
_cell.angle_alpha   90.00
_cell.angle_beta   90.00
_cell.angle_gamma   90.00
#
_symmetry.space_group_name_H-M   'P 1'
#
loop_
_entity.id
_entity.type
_entity.pdbx_description
1 polymer ?
#
loop_
_entity_poly.entity_id
_entity_poly.type
_entity_poly.pdbx_seq_one_letter_code
_entity_poly.pdbx_strand_id
1 'polypeptide(L)'
;PLAVCSPPPVYLAVEQANIVYQFWVHTCLVRRLPWPLEAVLMTPSHHRVHHDRRVHKNFGGMLIVWDRLFGSFLDEQDAYAAHAAAAAAGGASQAEELVLYGVLTRQETWTESVTQSMLWQPIVRAARTGGLAGAARGAGGGGGGGVRARGG
;
A
#
# COMPACT_ATOMS: atom_id res chain seq x y z
N PRO A 1 -3.44 -24.40 6.30
CA PRO A 1 -2.99 -25.82 6.25
C PRO A 1 -1.49 -25.98 6.57
N LEU A 2 -0.58 -25.22 5.94
CA LEU A 2 0.86 -25.31 6.23
C LEU A 2 1.23 -24.91 7.67
N ALA A 3 0.61 -23.88 8.24
CA ALA A 3 0.84 -23.45 9.63
C ALA A 3 0.57 -24.55 10.69
N VAL A 4 -0.29 -25.52 10.35
CA VAL A 4 -0.67 -26.63 11.26
C VAL A 4 0.18 -27.87 11.02
N CYS A 5 0.71 -28.06 9.81
CA CYS A 5 1.36 -29.30 9.38
C CYS A 5 2.87 -29.16 9.12
N SER A 6 3.47 -27.98 9.32
CA SER A 6 4.91 -27.76 9.11
C SER A 6 5.61 -27.36 10.40
N PRO A 7 6.90 -27.75 10.57
CA PRO A 7 7.69 -27.29 11.71
C PRO A 7 7.70 -25.75 11.78
N PRO A 8 7.55 -25.13 12.97
CA PRO A 8 7.44 -23.68 13.08
C PRO A 8 8.53 -22.87 12.35
N PRO A 9 9.82 -23.27 12.37
CA PRO A 9 10.85 -22.53 11.65
C PRO A 9 10.66 -22.52 10.11
N VAL A 10 10.16 -23.63 9.55
CA VAL A 10 9.91 -23.74 8.11
C VAL A 10 8.77 -22.83 7.69
N TYR A 11 7.69 -22.84 8.47
CA TYR A 11 6.55 -21.96 8.25
C TYR A 11 6.98 -20.49 8.23
N LEU A 12 7.71 -20.06 9.27
CA LEU A 12 8.19 -18.68 9.39
C LEU A 12 9.10 -18.29 8.22
N ALA A 13 10.02 -19.17 7.80
CA ALA A 13 10.91 -18.90 6.68
C ALA A 13 10.12 -18.69 5.36
N VAL A 14 9.14 -19.57 5.09
CA VAL A 14 8.30 -19.46 3.88
C VAL A 14 7.42 -18.22 3.93
N GLU A 15 6.83 -17.91 5.08
CA GLU A 15 6.03 -16.71 5.27
C GLU A 15 6.85 -15.43 5.04
N GLN A 16 8.06 -15.34 5.60
CA GLN A 16 8.91 -14.17 5.38
C GLN A 16 9.37 -14.04 3.94
N ALA A 17 9.73 -15.15 3.28
CA ALA A 17 10.06 -15.14 1.86
C ALA A 17 8.87 -14.65 1.02
N ASN A 18 7.65 -15.12 1.34
CA ASN A 18 6.44 -14.65 0.69
C ASN A 18 6.21 -13.15 0.93
N ILE A 19 6.35 -12.66 2.16
CA ILE A 19 6.18 -11.22 2.46
C ILE A 19 7.16 -10.37 1.65
N VAL A 20 8.43 -10.76 1.59
CA VAL A 20 9.45 -10.04 0.81
C VAL A 20 9.09 -10.05 -0.68
N TYR A 21 8.67 -11.20 -1.21
CA TYR A 21 8.26 -11.31 -2.61
C TYR A 21 7.01 -10.46 -2.92
N GLN A 22 5.99 -10.56 -2.06
CA GLN A 22 4.78 -9.76 -2.17
C GLN A 22 5.10 -8.27 -2.10
N PHE A 23 6.00 -7.83 -1.23
CA PHE A 23 6.44 -6.43 -1.20
C PHE A 23 7.13 -6.02 -2.52
N TRP A 24 8.02 -6.87 -3.04
CA TRP A 24 8.76 -6.58 -4.26
C TRP A 24 7.85 -6.38 -5.49
N VAL A 25 6.79 -7.19 -5.66
CA VAL A 25 5.88 -7.05 -6.81
C VAL A 25 5.06 -5.76 -6.80
N HIS A 26 4.97 -5.04 -5.68
CA HIS A 26 4.26 -3.75 -5.60
C HIS A 26 5.10 -2.55 -6.06
N THR A 27 6.33 -2.75 -6.53
CA THR A 27 7.15 -1.63 -7.00
C THR A 27 6.67 -1.07 -8.33
N CYS A 28 6.64 0.27 -8.45
CA CYS A 28 6.42 0.95 -9.72
C CYS A 28 7.72 1.23 -10.49
N LEU A 29 8.89 0.97 -9.88
CA LEU A 29 10.20 1.27 -10.47
C LEU A 29 10.55 0.30 -11.60
N VAL A 30 10.15 -0.95 -11.46
CA VAL A 30 10.35 -1.98 -12.47
C VAL A 30 9.14 -1.99 -13.40
N ARG A 31 9.34 -1.49 -14.62
CA ARG A 31 8.27 -1.46 -15.63
C ARG A 31 7.96 -2.86 -16.14
N ARG A 32 8.95 -3.53 -16.73
CA ARG A 32 8.81 -4.89 -17.28
C ARG A 32 10.13 -5.63 -17.21
N LEU A 33 10.07 -6.92 -16.95
CA LEU A 33 11.21 -7.83 -16.93
C LEU A 33 11.41 -8.52 -18.29
N PRO A 34 12.57 -9.16 -18.52
CA PRO A 34 12.79 -10.01 -19.69
C PRO A 34 11.76 -11.13 -19.79
N TRP A 35 11.42 -11.49 -21.04
CA TRP A 35 10.35 -12.44 -21.37
C TRP A 35 10.35 -13.75 -20.56
N PRO A 36 11.49 -14.43 -20.30
CA PRO A 36 11.45 -15.69 -19.53
C PRO A 36 10.90 -15.52 -18.11
N LEU A 37 11.17 -14.38 -17.47
CA LEU A 37 10.67 -14.08 -16.14
C LEU A 37 9.19 -13.71 -16.17
N GLU A 38 8.77 -12.93 -17.17
CA GLU A 38 7.35 -12.60 -17.40
C GLU A 38 6.51 -13.82 -17.82
N ALA A 39 7.15 -14.89 -18.32
CA ALA A 39 6.44 -16.12 -18.63
C ALA A 39 6.08 -16.92 -17.38
N VAL A 40 6.90 -16.84 -16.32
CA VAL A 40 6.85 -17.76 -15.18
C VAL A 40 6.42 -17.08 -13.88
N LEU A 41 6.92 -15.88 -13.60
CA LEU A 41 6.76 -15.20 -12.32
C LEU A 41 5.58 -14.21 -12.33
N MET A 42 5.00 -13.99 -11.16
CA MET A 42 4.19 -12.80 -10.90
C MET A 42 5.15 -11.60 -10.82
N THR A 43 5.16 -10.75 -11.85
CA THR A 43 6.07 -9.61 -11.93
C THR A 43 5.36 -8.33 -11.49
N PRO A 44 6.09 -7.23 -11.24
CA PRO A 44 5.46 -5.95 -10.95
C PRO A 44 4.47 -5.48 -12.04
N SER A 45 4.70 -5.85 -13.30
CA SER A 45 3.77 -5.58 -14.41
C SER A 45 2.47 -6.35 -14.28
N HIS A 46 2.55 -7.66 -14.09
CA HIS A 46 1.36 -8.51 -13.88
C HIS A 46 0.56 -8.09 -12.65
N HIS A 47 1.25 -7.69 -11.58
CA HIS A 47 0.64 -7.31 -10.32
C HIS A 47 -0.09 -5.96 -10.38
N ARG A 48 0.32 -5.03 -11.27
CA ARG A 48 -0.47 -3.81 -11.52
C ARG A 48 -1.82 -4.13 -12.17
N VAL A 49 -1.84 -5.09 -13.10
CA VAL A 49 -3.09 -5.60 -13.68
C VAL A 49 -3.94 -6.34 -12.64
N HIS A 50 -3.32 -7.05 -11.70
CA HIS A 50 -4.06 -7.65 -10.58
C HIS A 50 -4.79 -6.60 -9.73
N HIS A 51 -4.13 -5.47 -9.46
CA HIS A 51 -4.72 -4.34 -8.71
C HIS A 51 -5.73 -3.53 -9.51
N ASP A 52 -5.86 -3.77 -10.82
CA ASP A 52 -6.89 -3.17 -11.63
C ASP A 52 -8.25 -3.81 -11.35
N ARG A 53 -9.08 -3.03 -10.64
CA ARG A 53 -10.41 -3.44 -10.20
C ARG A 53 -11.41 -3.66 -11.33
N ARG A 54 -11.10 -3.27 -12.58
CA ARG A 54 -12.04 -3.41 -13.71
C ARG A 54 -11.86 -4.73 -14.45
N VAL A 55 -10.67 -5.32 -14.44
CA VAL A 55 -10.33 -6.48 -15.28
C VAL A 55 -10.35 -7.81 -14.53
N HIS A 56 -10.09 -7.83 -13.22
CA HIS A 56 -10.04 -9.05 -12.38
C HIS A 56 -9.25 -10.20 -13.05
N LYS A 57 -7.94 -10.00 -13.20
CA LYS A 57 -7.01 -10.93 -13.85
C LYS A 57 -5.77 -11.14 -12.99
N ASN A 58 -4.90 -12.08 -13.38
CA ASN A 58 -3.59 -12.29 -12.77
C ASN A 58 -3.67 -12.60 -11.25
N PHE A 59 -4.30 -13.71 -10.88
CA PHE A 59 -4.56 -14.12 -9.50
C PHE A 59 -3.38 -14.81 -8.79
N GLY A 60 -2.36 -15.25 -9.53
CA GLY A 60 -1.22 -15.99 -8.97
C GLY A 60 -0.40 -15.18 -7.96
N GLY A 61 -0.07 -15.76 -6.80
CA GLY A 61 0.72 -15.03 -5.79
C GLY A 61 2.20 -14.82 -6.19
N MET A 62 2.86 -15.89 -6.65
CA MET A 62 4.27 -15.85 -7.07
C MET A 62 4.50 -16.31 -8.51
N LEU A 63 3.59 -17.14 -9.05
CA LEU A 63 3.76 -17.76 -10.36
C LEU A 63 2.57 -17.39 -11.24
N ILE A 64 2.84 -16.75 -12.37
CA ILE A 64 1.83 -16.37 -13.37
C ILE A 64 1.44 -17.55 -14.27
N VAL A 65 2.20 -18.65 -14.22
CA VAL A 65 1.93 -19.87 -14.98
C VAL A 65 0.49 -20.36 -14.74
N TRP A 66 0.00 -20.25 -13.51
CA TRP A 66 -1.37 -20.66 -13.19
C TRP A 66 -2.40 -19.85 -13.97
N ASP A 67 -2.24 -18.53 -14.04
CA ASP A 67 -3.13 -17.67 -14.81
C ASP A 67 -3.09 -17.95 -16.31
N ARG A 68 -1.93 -18.34 -16.83
CA ARG A 68 -1.79 -18.74 -18.23
C ARG A 68 -2.48 -20.09 -18.49
N LEU A 69 -2.34 -21.05 -17.58
CA LEU A 69 -2.97 -22.36 -17.69
C LEU A 69 -4.50 -22.30 -17.57
N PHE A 70 -5.00 -21.42 -16.70
CA PHE A 70 -6.44 -21.31 -16.42
C PHE A 70 -7.13 -20.15 -17.15
N GLY A 71 -6.42 -19.41 -18.01
CA GLY A 71 -7.00 -18.37 -18.86
C GLY A 71 -7.35 -17.06 -18.14
N SER A 72 -6.81 -16.83 -16.94
CA SER A 72 -6.95 -15.57 -16.20
C SER A 72 -5.78 -14.61 -16.38
N PHE A 73 -4.81 -14.95 -17.25
CA PHE A 73 -3.72 -14.05 -17.60
C PHE A 73 -4.20 -12.86 -18.45
N LEU A 74 -3.72 -11.67 -18.14
CA LEU A 74 -3.86 -10.47 -18.96
C LEU A 74 -2.56 -9.65 -18.89
N ASP A 75 -2.05 -9.26 -20.06
CA ASP A 75 -0.90 -8.37 -20.14
C ASP A 75 -1.28 -6.93 -19.78
N GLU A 76 -0.34 -6.20 -19.20
CA GLU A 76 -0.55 -4.81 -18.80
C GLU A 76 -0.85 -3.89 -19.99
N GLN A 77 -0.24 -4.13 -21.16
CA GLN A 77 -0.53 -3.32 -22.35
C GLN A 77 -1.93 -3.57 -22.88
N ASP A 78 -2.39 -4.83 -22.82
CA ASP A 78 -3.74 -5.20 -23.24
C ASP A 78 -4.80 -4.62 -22.28
N ALA A 79 -4.49 -4.58 -20.98
CA ALA A 79 -5.33 -3.90 -19.98
C ALA A 79 -5.47 -2.40 -20.30
N TYR A 80 -4.36 -1.71 -20.60
CA TYR A 80 -4.40 -0.30 -21.00
C TYR A 80 -5.19 -0.07 -22.29
N ALA A 81 -5.04 -0.93 -23.29
CA ALA A 81 -5.82 -0.86 -24.52
C ALA A 81 -7.32 -1.03 -24.25
N ALA A 82 -7.70 -1.93 -23.34
CA ALA A 82 -9.09 -2.13 -22.94
C ALA A 82 -9.68 -0.89 -22.25
N HIS A 83 -8.92 -0.22 -21.36
CA HIS A 83 -9.36 1.05 -20.77
C HIS A 83 -9.51 2.16 -21.80
N ALA A 84 -8.55 2.28 -22.72
CA ALA A 84 -8.61 3.28 -23.79
C ALA A 84 -9.84 3.08 -24.69
N ALA A 85 -10.15 1.83 -25.02
CA ALA A 85 -11.36 1.49 -25.78
C ALA A 85 -12.64 1.81 -25.00
N ALA A 86 -12.69 1.50 -23.70
CA ALA A 86 -13.82 1.82 -22.83
C ALA A 86 -14.06 3.35 -22.71
N ALA A 87 -12.98 4.13 -22.59
CA ALA A 87 -13.02 5.59 -22.55
C ALA A 87 -13.52 6.18 -23.88
N ALA A 88 -13.03 5.67 -25.02
CA ALA A 88 -13.48 6.09 -26.34
C ALA A 88 -14.96 5.77 -26.60
N ALA A 89 -15.49 4.71 -25.97
CA ALA A 89 -16.90 4.35 -26.02
C ALA A 89 -17.80 5.21 -25.10
N GLY A 90 -17.25 6.26 -24.46
CA GLY A 90 -17.99 7.17 -23.58
C GLY A 90 -18.02 6.75 -22.10
N GLY A 91 -17.23 5.74 -21.71
CA GLY A 91 -17.12 5.27 -20.33
C GLY A 91 -15.96 5.91 -19.56
N ALA A 92 -16.29 6.82 -18.64
CA ALA A 92 -15.43 7.52 -17.68
C ALA A 92 -14.50 8.63 -18.22
N SER A 93 -14.53 9.78 -17.54
CA SER A 93 -13.70 10.94 -17.85
C SER A 93 -12.28 10.78 -17.28
N GLN A 94 -11.25 11.26 -17.99
CA GLN A 94 -9.84 11.15 -17.57
C GLN A 94 -9.52 11.78 -16.19
N ALA A 95 -10.41 12.64 -15.67
CA ALA A 95 -10.30 13.24 -14.34
C ALA A 95 -10.74 12.30 -13.20
N GLU A 96 -11.60 11.31 -13.47
CA GLU A 96 -12.05 10.32 -12.47
C GLU A 96 -11.03 9.17 -12.31
N GLU A 97 -10.21 8.91 -13.33
CA GLU A 97 -9.11 7.93 -13.28
C GLU A 97 -8.00 8.39 -12.32
N LEU A 98 -7.68 9.70 -12.30
CA LEU A 98 -6.78 10.33 -11.32
C LEU A 98 -7.26 10.15 -9.86
N VAL A 99 -8.57 9.97 -9.63
CA VAL A 99 -9.20 9.81 -8.31
C VAL A 99 -9.39 8.33 -7.92
N LEU A 100 -9.60 7.42 -8.88
CA LEU A 100 -9.55 5.97 -8.62
C LEU A 100 -8.14 5.52 -8.18
N TYR A 101 -7.12 6.31 -8.56
CA TYR A 101 -5.74 6.25 -8.09
C TYR A 101 -5.39 7.33 -7.05
N GLY A 102 -6.37 7.89 -6.33
CA GLY A 102 -6.21 8.93 -5.30
C GLY A 102 -5.40 8.55 -4.05
N VAL A 103 -4.47 7.58 -4.13
CA VAL A 103 -3.57 7.12 -3.06
C VAL A 103 -2.16 6.80 -3.61
N LEU A 104 -1.71 7.46 -4.68
CA LEU A 104 -0.26 7.61 -4.93
C LEU A 104 0.02 9.09 -5.13
N THR A 105 0.24 9.80 -4.03
CA THR A 105 1.13 10.96 -4.12
C THR A 105 2.47 10.42 -4.60
N ARG A 106 3.00 10.95 -5.70
CA ARG A 106 4.34 10.58 -6.18
C ARG A 106 5.30 10.72 -5.00
N GLN A 107 5.80 9.58 -4.52
CA GLN A 107 6.78 9.53 -3.44
C GLN A 107 8.13 9.86 -4.09
N GLU A 108 8.64 11.06 -3.85
CA GLU A 108 9.94 11.48 -4.38
C GLU A 108 11.06 11.00 -3.44
N THR A 109 10.74 10.67 -2.18
CA THR A 109 11.73 10.19 -1.20
C THR A 109 11.20 9.05 -0.31
N TRP A 110 12.13 8.21 0.18
CA TRP A 110 11.83 7.15 1.14
C TRP A 110 11.22 7.66 2.45
N THR A 111 11.56 8.88 2.86
CA THR A 111 11.02 9.52 4.06
C THR A 111 9.51 9.75 3.96
N GLU A 112 9.00 10.05 2.77
CA GLU A 112 7.56 10.22 2.53
C GLU A 112 6.83 8.89 2.74
N SER A 113 7.41 7.77 2.30
CA SER A 113 6.80 6.45 2.49
C SER A 113 6.75 6.04 3.96
N VAL A 114 7.81 6.32 4.72
CA VAL A 114 7.86 6.05 6.16
C VAL A 114 6.88 6.93 6.93
N THR A 115 6.82 8.23 6.61
CA THR A 115 5.93 9.18 7.30
C THR A 115 4.46 9.01 6.92
N GLN A 116 4.16 8.42 5.76
CA GLN A 116 2.81 8.07 5.36
C GLN A 116 2.31 6.76 5.99
N SER A 117 3.20 5.88 6.45
CA SER A 117 2.81 4.66 7.13
C SER A 117 2.04 4.94 8.43
N MET A 118 1.01 4.13 8.72
CA MET A 118 0.12 4.32 9.88
C MET A 118 0.87 4.41 11.22
N LEU A 119 2.05 3.78 11.30
CA LEU A 119 2.89 3.76 12.50
C LEU A 119 3.44 5.15 12.87
N TRP A 120 3.74 5.99 11.88
CA TRP A 120 4.43 7.27 12.05
C TRP A 120 3.48 8.49 11.98
N GLN A 121 2.25 8.28 11.52
CA GLN A 121 1.22 9.32 11.43
C GLN A 121 1.02 10.15 12.71
N PRO A 122 1.03 9.58 13.94
CA PRO A 122 0.86 10.36 15.17
C PRO A 122 2.00 11.37 15.40
N ILE A 123 3.24 10.97 15.14
CA ILE A 123 4.45 11.79 15.34
C ILE A 123 4.48 12.91 14.29
N VAL A 124 4.20 12.59 13.03
CA VAL A 124 4.15 13.56 11.93
C VAL A 124 3.06 14.61 12.18
N ARG A 125 1.89 14.20 12.69
CA ARG A 125 0.81 15.14 13.06
C ARG A 125 1.21 16.03 14.22
N ALA A 126 1.81 15.48 15.28
CA ALA A 126 2.27 16.25 16.43
C ALA A 126 3.35 17.29 16.07
N ALA A 127 4.25 16.96 15.14
CA ALA A 127 5.27 17.88 14.65
C ALA A 127 4.66 19.03 13.81
N ARG A 128 3.64 18.75 12.99
CA ARG A 128 2.98 19.75 12.12
C ARG A 128 2.05 20.70 12.88
N THR A 129 1.45 20.27 13.99
CA THR A 129 0.55 21.10 14.81
C THR A 129 1.28 21.83 15.93
N GLY A 130 2.62 21.75 16.02
CA GLY A 130 3.39 22.31 17.14
C GLY A 130 3.10 21.64 18.49
N GLY A 131 2.51 20.44 18.47
CA GLY A 131 1.90 19.75 19.60
C GLY A 131 2.87 19.15 20.62
N LEU A 132 4.19 19.34 20.46
CA LEU A 132 5.15 18.94 21.51
C LEU A 132 5.19 19.93 22.69
N ALA A 133 4.63 21.13 22.55
CA ALA A 133 4.55 22.11 23.65
C ALA A 133 3.28 21.94 24.54
N GLY A 134 2.24 21.25 24.05
CA GLY A 134 0.95 21.15 24.75
C GLY A 134 0.85 20.00 25.76
N ALA A 135 1.51 18.88 25.50
CA ALA A 135 1.43 17.70 26.37
C ALA A 135 2.18 17.89 27.72
N ALA A 136 3.17 18.79 27.76
CA ALA A 136 3.94 19.07 28.98
C ALA A 136 3.27 20.07 29.94
N ARG A 137 2.22 20.81 29.51
CA ARG A 137 1.53 21.81 30.35
C ARG A 137 0.30 21.31 31.08
N GLY A 138 -0.16 20.08 30.81
CA GLY A 138 -1.32 19.47 31.48
C GLY A 138 -1.02 18.72 32.78
N ALA A 139 0.25 18.50 33.11
CA ALA A 139 0.67 17.62 34.22
C ALA A 139 1.29 18.36 35.43
N GLY A 140 1.14 19.69 35.54
CA GLY A 140 1.86 20.51 36.53
C GLY A 140 1.04 21.60 37.24
N GLY A 141 -0.28 21.40 37.43
CA GLY A 141 -1.17 22.41 37.99
C GLY A 141 -1.99 21.93 39.19
N GLY A 142 -1.37 21.30 40.18
CA GLY A 142 -2.01 20.92 41.44
C GLY A 142 -1.16 21.36 42.62
N GLY A 143 -1.40 22.57 43.15
CA GLY A 143 -0.67 23.04 44.32
C GLY A 143 -0.95 24.50 44.72
N GLY A 144 -1.97 24.69 45.56
CA GLY A 144 -1.84 25.55 46.74
C GLY A 144 -2.18 27.04 46.63
N GLY A 145 -3.28 27.40 47.29
CA GLY A 145 -3.22 28.47 48.32
C GLY A 145 -4.09 29.70 48.08
N GLY A 146 -4.92 30.03 49.07
CA GLY A 146 -5.34 31.43 49.27
C GLY A 146 -6.75 31.64 49.81
N VAL A 147 -6.96 31.31 51.07
CA VAL A 147 -8.05 31.85 51.91
C VAL A 147 -8.08 33.38 51.81
N ARG A 148 -9.25 33.98 51.58
CA ARG A 148 -9.52 35.37 51.98
C ARG A 148 -10.91 35.51 52.59
N ALA A 149 -10.89 36.13 53.76
CA ALA A 149 -11.94 36.23 54.75
C ALA A 149 -13.17 37.01 54.29
N ARG A 150 -14.34 36.52 54.72
CA ARG A 150 -15.55 37.31 54.94
C ARG A 150 -15.39 38.08 56.26
N GLY A 151 -15.76 39.35 56.26
CA GLY A 151 -15.98 40.13 57.47
C GLY A 151 -16.79 41.37 57.10
N GLY A 152 -17.92 41.55 57.77
CA GLY A 152 -18.58 42.85 57.90
C GLY A 152 -17.87 43.71 58.95
#